data_AF-A0A1D2A8U4-F1
#
_entry.id   AF-A0A1D2A8U4-F1
#
_cell.length_a   1.000
_cell.length_b   1.000
_cell.length_c   1.000
_cell.angle_alpha   90.00
_cell.angle_beta   90.00
_cell.angle_gamma   90.00
#
_symmetry.space_group_name_H-M   'P 1'
#
loop_
_entity.id
_entity.type
_entity.pdbx_description
1 polymer ?
#
loop_
_entity_poly.entity_id
_entity_poly.type
_entity_poly.pdbx_seq_one_letter_code
_entity_poly.pdbx_strand_id
1 'polypeptide(L)'
;RSLTASEYSCARRIAAAISAHNTQMNTDVHPSLYGDALLIVVEYLDAKVLAKISCVQRAWRDALSSPTAQHLWLRALGRDWGDETAAGPPDRKCRGQPPHCLYREWVMFAGGHCPVAQAVVRAWKDIETWLSKNCPQIIRTLRPGATERQLRAAEATLGFPLPPGLRMILRVHDGQFLRPRGRWQSLDAFCGIFGGYSLYDDYVTMGLLSLGEILALSSSCNSQGGRDSSSLIFACSQGSVKQICIDKVNGAMASILGQAVDFPAAPEGAACCAVQRWFCEYARRLRDGVYAASPIFPLKRSPSTPCLYPVRSSGPHGPAQVAVTQGIRVHASVLFLPEYCSNPQDEARGTEAYTFAYQITFSLLSEEEQAAAWDGSLGTFQPLLAVQLVNRTWHFLPTDHDPILASGPGVVGLFPQLSAGGPSLTYNSCTQMPCPTGRMTGSFGFKEGDAEAQGTRFIEAACPTVHLSIPEYIY
;
A
#
# COMPACT_ATOMS: atom_id res chain seq x y z
N ARG A 1 0.10 -16.16 -31.39
CA ARG A 1 0.13 -17.61 -31.09
C ARG A 1 -1.20 -18.19 -31.55
N SER A 2 -1.13 -19.20 -32.42
CA SER A 2 -2.25 -19.85 -33.08
C SER A 2 -3.27 -20.38 -32.06
N LEU A 3 -4.55 -20.29 -32.41
CA LEU A 3 -5.63 -20.99 -31.71
C LEU A 3 -5.26 -22.47 -31.57
N THR A 4 -5.62 -23.09 -30.45
CA THR A 4 -5.51 -24.55 -30.35
C THR A 4 -6.45 -25.18 -31.37
N ALA A 5 -6.12 -26.38 -31.85
CA ALA A 5 -6.92 -27.06 -32.87
C ALA A 5 -8.38 -27.27 -32.43
N SER A 6 -8.64 -27.38 -31.11
CA SER A 6 -9.99 -27.51 -30.56
C SER A 6 -10.77 -26.20 -30.61
N GLU A 7 -10.15 -25.05 -30.29
CA GLU A 7 -10.78 -23.73 -30.37
C GLU A 7 -11.12 -23.35 -31.82
N TYR A 8 -10.23 -23.67 -32.76
CA TYR A 8 -10.46 -23.45 -34.18
C TYR A 8 -11.56 -24.38 -34.74
N SER A 9 -11.63 -25.61 -34.23
CA SER A 9 -12.69 -26.57 -34.55
C SER A 9 -14.05 -26.12 -34.00
N CYS A 10 -14.10 -25.62 -32.77
CA CYS A 10 -15.32 -25.10 -32.16
C CYS A 10 -15.85 -23.87 -32.91
N ALA A 11 -14.98 -22.89 -33.20
CA ALA A 11 -15.34 -21.71 -33.98
C ALA A 11 -15.82 -22.06 -35.41
N ARG A 12 -15.17 -23.05 -36.07
CA ARG A 12 -15.63 -23.54 -37.38
C ARG A 12 -16.96 -24.28 -37.31
N ARG A 13 -17.20 -25.09 -36.27
CA ARG A 13 -18.47 -25.80 -36.10
C ARG A 13 -19.62 -24.85 -35.81
N ILE A 14 -19.38 -23.79 -35.03
CA ILE A 14 -20.36 -22.72 -34.79
C ILE A 14 -20.62 -21.95 -36.09
N ALA A 15 -19.58 -21.54 -36.82
CA ALA A 15 -19.73 -20.84 -38.10
C ALA A 15 -20.43 -21.70 -39.17
N ALA A 16 -20.14 -23.01 -39.23
CA ALA A 16 -20.76 -23.95 -40.15
C ALA A 16 -22.22 -24.25 -39.78
N ALA A 17 -22.55 -24.37 -38.49
CA ALA A 17 -23.93 -24.52 -38.03
C ALA A 17 -24.77 -23.29 -38.38
N ILE A 18 -24.20 -22.09 -38.25
CA ILE A 18 -24.84 -20.83 -38.62
C ILE A 18 -25.01 -20.73 -40.15
N SER A 19 -23.99 -21.12 -40.92
CA SER A 19 -24.08 -21.11 -42.39
C SER A 19 -25.07 -22.14 -42.92
N ALA A 20 -25.20 -23.30 -42.27
CA ALA A 20 -26.17 -24.33 -42.64
C ALA A 20 -27.61 -23.93 -42.28
N HIS A 21 -27.79 -23.14 -41.22
CA HIS A 21 -29.09 -22.59 -40.84
C HIS A 21 -29.53 -21.43 -41.77
N ASN A 22 -28.57 -20.64 -42.28
CA ASN A 22 -28.83 -19.60 -43.28
C ASN A 22 -29.33 -20.13 -44.63
N THR A 23 -29.00 -21.37 -45.00
CA THR A 23 -29.51 -21.99 -46.25
C THR A 23 -30.93 -22.54 -46.11
N GLN A 24 -31.44 -22.72 -44.89
CA GLN A 24 -32.75 -23.34 -44.64
C GLN A 24 -33.89 -22.35 -44.36
N MET A 25 -33.60 -21.07 -44.08
CA MET A 25 -34.62 -20.04 -43.86
C MET A 25 -34.50 -18.90 -44.86
N ASN A 26 -35.00 -19.16 -46.08
CA ASN A 26 -35.24 -18.12 -47.06
C ASN A 26 -36.67 -17.57 -46.89
N THR A 27 -36.98 -16.97 -45.74
CA THR A 27 -38.19 -16.15 -45.52
C THR A 27 -38.00 -15.27 -44.27
N ASP A 28 -37.87 -13.96 -44.49
CA ASP A 28 -38.30 -12.87 -43.59
C ASP A 28 -38.01 -12.96 -42.08
N VAL A 29 -36.74 -13.15 -41.70
CA VAL A 29 -36.29 -12.85 -40.34
C VAL A 29 -35.31 -11.68 -40.37
N HIS A 30 -35.70 -10.61 -39.69
CA HIS A 30 -35.00 -9.32 -39.63
C HIS A 30 -33.53 -9.52 -39.18
N PRO A 31 -32.51 -8.94 -39.87
CA PRO A 31 -31.09 -9.11 -39.56
C PRO A 31 -30.69 -8.75 -38.10
N SER A 32 -31.52 -8.00 -37.40
CA SER A 32 -31.32 -7.58 -36.00
C SER A 32 -31.47 -8.73 -34.99
N LEU A 33 -32.39 -9.68 -35.22
CA LEU A 33 -32.65 -10.79 -34.27
C LEU A 33 -31.46 -11.75 -34.15
N TYR A 34 -30.74 -11.98 -35.24
CA TYR A 34 -29.53 -12.80 -35.23
C TYR A 34 -28.36 -12.11 -34.52
N GLY A 35 -28.25 -10.79 -34.64
CA GLY A 35 -27.24 -10.00 -33.91
C GLY A 35 -27.43 -10.10 -32.40
N ASP A 36 -28.66 -9.96 -31.93
CA ASP A 36 -28.97 -9.95 -30.49
C ASP A 36 -28.77 -11.32 -29.83
N ALA A 37 -29.19 -12.41 -30.49
CA ALA A 37 -28.97 -13.77 -29.98
C ALA A 37 -27.47 -14.14 -29.91
N LEU A 38 -26.68 -13.66 -30.87
CA LEU A 38 -25.22 -13.85 -30.87
C LEU A 38 -24.52 -13.03 -29.77
N LEU A 39 -25.05 -11.84 -29.43
CA LEU A 39 -24.53 -11.01 -28.35
C LEU A 39 -24.68 -11.68 -26.97
N ILE A 40 -25.75 -12.45 -26.75
CA ILE A 40 -25.97 -13.22 -25.52
C ILE A 40 -24.88 -14.28 -25.31
N VAL A 41 -24.47 -14.98 -26.37
CA VAL A 41 -23.44 -16.03 -26.28
C VAL A 41 -22.06 -15.42 -26.00
N VAL A 42 -21.75 -14.29 -26.61
CA VAL A 42 -20.45 -13.65 -26.44
C VAL A 42 -20.32 -12.86 -25.13
N GLU A 43 -21.42 -12.60 -24.41
CA GLU A 43 -21.39 -11.99 -23.07
C GLU A 43 -20.55 -12.79 -22.06
N TYR A 44 -20.51 -14.11 -22.23
CA TYR A 44 -19.73 -15.01 -21.38
C TYR A 44 -18.24 -15.06 -21.76
N LEU A 45 -17.83 -14.41 -22.85
CA LEU A 45 -16.45 -14.46 -23.35
C LEU A 45 -15.59 -13.35 -22.74
N ASP A 46 -14.29 -13.62 -22.63
CA ASP A 46 -13.35 -12.58 -22.23
C ASP A 46 -13.14 -11.54 -23.34
N ALA A 47 -12.67 -10.37 -22.97
CA ALA A 47 -12.53 -9.25 -23.91
C ALA A 47 -11.45 -9.48 -24.96
N LYS A 48 -10.50 -10.38 -24.70
CA LYS A 48 -9.47 -10.79 -25.67
C LYS A 48 -10.07 -11.68 -26.75
N VAL A 49 -11.02 -12.53 -26.41
CA VAL A 49 -11.80 -13.35 -27.34
C VAL A 49 -12.74 -12.47 -28.15
N LEU A 50 -13.43 -11.51 -27.52
CA LEU A 50 -14.24 -10.51 -28.24
C LEU A 50 -13.41 -9.76 -29.29
N ALA A 51 -12.23 -9.26 -28.90
CA ALA A 51 -11.32 -8.59 -29.82
C ALA A 51 -10.88 -9.50 -30.97
N LYS A 52 -10.56 -10.78 -30.70
CA LYS A 52 -10.21 -11.73 -31.76
C LYS A 52 -11.37 -11.97 -32.72
N ILE A 53 -12.58 -12.18 -32.23
CA ILE A 53 -13.77 -12.44 -33.06
C ILE A 53 -14.04 -11.25 -33.99
N SER A 54 -13.88 -10.01 -33.51
CA SER A 54 -14.00 -8.79 -34.33
C SER A 54 -13.00 -8.69 -35.49
N CYS A 55 -11.91 -9.47 -35.43
CA CYS A 55 -10.89 -9.52 -36.48
C CYS A 55 -11.16 -10.61 -37.53
N VAL A 56 -12.02 -11.60 -37.24
CA VAL A 56 -12.23 -12.76 -38.12
C VAL A 56 -13.22 -12.45 -39.26
N GLN A 57 -14.27 -11.66 -39.00
CA GLN A 57 -15.30 -11.34 -40.00
C GLN A 57 -15.87 -9.94 -39.78
N ARG A 58 -16.27 -9.26 -40.87
CA ARG A 58 -16.84 -7.90 -40.82
C ARG A 58 -18.15 -7.85 -40.02
N ALA A 59 -19.05 -8.80 -40.23
CA ALA A 59 -20.32 -8.86 -39.49
C ALA A 59 -20.12 -8.87 -37.96
N TRP A 60 -19.12 -9.62 -37.46
CA TRP A 60 -18.77 -9.64 -36.05
C TRP A 60 -18.17 -8.33 -35.56
N ARG A 61 -17.35 -7.68 -36.39
CA ARG A 61 -16.82 -6.35 -36.10
C ARG A 61 -17.94 -5.34 -35.95
N ASP A 62 -18.86 -5.31 -36.90
CA ASP A 62 -19.95 -4.34 -36.93
C ASP A 62 -20.92 -4.58 -35.76
N ALA A 63 -21.20 -5.84 -35.43
CA ALA A 63 -22.00 -6.21 -34.25
C ALA A 63 -21.33 -5.79 -32.94
N LEU A 64 -20.03 -6.05 -32.75
CA LEU A 64 -19.30 -5.71 -31.52
C LEU A 64 -18.97 -4.21 -31.40
N SER A 65 -18.99 -3.48 -32.51
CA SER A 65 -18.86 -2.01 -32.54
C SER A 65 -20.21 -1.29 -32.45
N SER A 66 -21.33 -2.02 -32.50
CA SER A 66 -22.68 -1.44 -32.43
C SER A 66 -22.98 -0.79 -31.07
N PRO A 67 -23.94 0.14 -30.98
CA PRO A 67 -24.40 0.70 -29.71
C PRO A 67 -24.85 -0.37 -28.70
N THR A 68 -25.51 -1.43 -29.18
CA THR A 68 -26.01 -2.54 -28.36
C THR A 68 -24.89 -3.30 -27.66
N ALA A 69 -23.73 -3.46 -28.30
CA ALA A 69 -22.58 -4.19 -27.75
C ALA A 69 -21.68 -3.36 -26.82
N GLN A 70 -21.90 -2.04 -26.66
CA GLN A 70 -21.00 -1.20 -25.85
C GLN A 70 -20.97 -1.60 -24.37
N HIS A 71 -22.05 -2.16 -23.84
CA HIS A 71 -22.10 -2.65 -22.45
C HIS A 71 -21.09 -3.79 -22.19
N LEU A 72 -20.82 -4.65 -23.17
CA LEU A 72 -19.82 -5.72 -23.08
C LEU A 72 -18.42 -5.15 -22.89
N TRP A 73 -18.10 -4.10 -23.65
CA TRP A 73 -16.82 -3.42 -23.57
C TRP A 73 -16.68 -2.57 -22.30
N LEU A 74 -17.75 -1.94 -21.83
CA LEU A 74 -17.76 -1.26 -20.52
C LEU A 74 -17.50 -2.24 -19.37
N ARG A 75 -18.17 -3.40 -19.39
CA ARG A 75 -17.93 -4.47 -18.41
C ARG A 75 -16.49 -4.96 -18.48
N ALA A 76 -15.93 -5.13 -19.68
CA ALA A 76 -14.54 -5.49 -19.87
C ALA A 76 -13.58 -4.41 -19.35
N LEU A 77 -13.83 -3.13 -19.62
CA LEU A 77 -13.03 -2.00 -19.13
C LEU A 77 -13.01 -1.95 -17.60
N GLY A 78 -14.19 -2.05 -16.97
CA GLY A 78 -14.31 -2.10 -15.52
C GLY A 78 -13.62 -3.32 -14.92
N ARG A 79 -13.87 -4.52 -15.48
CA ARG A 79 -13.26 -5.77 -14.98
C ARG A 79 -11.75 -5.76 -15.13
N ASP A 80 -11.23 -5.39 -16.31
CA ASP A 80 -9.84 -5.61 -16.68
C ASP A 80 -8.95 -4.45 -16.22
N TRP A 81 -9.44 -3.20 -16.33
CA TRP A 81 -8.68 -1.98 -16.06
C TRP A 81 -9.21 -1.15 -14.89
N GLY A 82 -10.36 -1.52 -14.30
CA GLY A 82 -11.03 -0.67 -13.33
C GLY A 82 -11.63 0.60 -13.94
N ASP A 83 -11.74 0.70 -15.27
CA ASP A 83 -12.22 1.89 -15.98
C ASP A 83 -13.73 1.83 -16.22
N GLU A 84 -14.52 2.03 -15.17
CA GLU A 84 -15.99 2.01 -15.23
C GLU A 84 -16.58 3.22 -15.95
N THR A 85 -15.86 4.34 -15.95
CA THR A 85 -16.30 5.61 -16.54
C THR A 85 -15.88 5.77 -18.00
N ALA A 86 -15.19 4.78 -18.57
CA ALA A 86 -14.66 4.85 -19.93
C ALA A 86 -13.77 6.10 -20.15
N ALA A 87 -12.89 6.39 -19.19
CA ALA A 87 -11.98 7.54 -19.24
C ALA A 87 -10.81 7.29 -20.22
N GLY A 88 -10.39 6.04 -20.38
CA GLY A 88 -9.23 5.65 -21.16
C GLY A 88 -7.90 5.77 -20.40
N PRO A 89 -6.78 5.34 -21.00
CA PRO A 89 -5.46 5.37 -20.38
C PRO A 89 -4.95 6.80 -20.15
N PRO A 90 -4.12 7.02 -19.12
CA PRO A 90 -3.70 8.37 -18.68
C PRO A 90 -2.80 9.10 -19.69
N ASP A 91 -2.12 8.38 -20.58
CA ASP A 91 -1.17 8.95 -21.55
C ASP A 91 -1.85 9.45 -22.86
N ARG A 92 -3.19 9.35 -22.97
CA ARG A 92 -3.93 9.67 -24.20
C ARG A 92 -5.20 10.49 -23.95
N LYS A 93 -5.54 11.32 -24.93
CA LYS A 93 -6.84 12.00 -24.99
C LYS A 93 -7.85 11.05 -25.62
N CYS A 94 -8.66 10.43 -24.78
CA CYS A 94 -9.63 9.41 -25.16
C CYS A 94 -11.11 9.87 -25.05
N ARG A 95 -11.35 11.14 -24.68
CA ARG A 95 -12.71 11.68 -24.49
C ARG A 95 -13.58 11.48 -25.72
N GLY A 96 -14.79 10.96 -25.51
CA GLY A 96 -15.80 10.76 -26.54
C GLY A 96 -15.58 9.55 -27.44
N GLN A 97 -14.57 8.71 -27.18
CA GLN A 97 -14.38 7.48 -27.94
C GLN A 97 -15.31 6.36 -27.44
N PRO A 98 -15.78 5.47 -28.34
CA PRO A 98 -16.56 4.30 -27.95
C PRO A 98 -15.77 3.33 -27.05
N PRO A 99 -16.42 2.65 -26.09
CA PRO A 99 -15.80 1.65 -25.19
C PRO A 99 -14.88 0.62 -25.86
N HIS A 100 -15.25 0.07 -27.02
CA HIS A 100 -14.39 -0.87 -27.74
C HIS A 100 -13.07 -0.25 -28.25
N CYS A 101 -13.09 1.03 -28.64
CA CYS A 101 -11.88 1.78 -28.99
C CYS A 101 -11.02 2.01 -27.75
N LEU A 102 -11.63 2.39 -26.63
CA LEU A 102 -10.92 2.59 -25.36
C LEU A 102 -10.25 1.31 -24.88
N TYR A 103 -10.92 0.17 -24.99
CA TYR A 103 -10.34 -1.11 -24.63
C TYR A 103 -9.09 -1.42 -25.48
N ARG A 104 -9.12 -1.09 -26.77
CA ARG A 104 -7.94 -1.18 -27.65
C ARG A 104 -6.84 -0.22 -27.20
N GLU A 105 -7.16 1.01 -26.82
CA GLU A 105 -6.18 1.97 -26.30
C GLU A 105 -5.50 1.46 -25.02
N TRP A 106 -6.26 0.85 -24.11
CA TRP A 106 -5.70 0.19 -22.92
C TRP A 106 -4.77 -0.99 -23.26
N VAL A 107 -5.13 -1.81 -24.25
CA VAL A 107 -4.24 -2.87 -24.74
C VAL A 107 -2.94 -2.29 -25.33
N MET A 108 -3.02 -1.17 -26.04
CA MET A 108 -1.84 -0.46 -26.56
C MET A 108 -1.01 0.18 -25.43
N PHE A 109 -1.66 0.68 -24.38
CA PHE A 109 -1.03 1.17 -23.17
C PHE A 109 -0.26 0.06 -22.43
N ALA A 110 -0.83 -1.14 -22.36
CA ALA A 110 -0.16 -2.25 -21.69
C ALA A 110 0.95 -2.90 -22.53
N GLY A 111 0.82 -2.84 -23.87
CA GLY A 111 1.72 -3.51 -24.79
C GLY A 111 1.80 -5.02 -24.51
N GLY A 112 3.02 -5.55 -24.44
CA GLY A 112 3.26 -6.97 -24.15
C GLY A 112 2.98 -7.40 -22.71
N HIS A 113 2.65 -6.47 -21.80
CA HIS A 113 2.60 -6.70 -20.36
C HIS A 113 1.17 -6.65 -19.78
N CYS A 114 0.16 -7.06 -20.55
CA CYS A 114 -1.26 -6.90 -20.20
C CYS A 114 -1.63 -7.32 -18.76
N PRO A 115 -1.30 -8.52 -18.26
CA PRO A 115 -1.65 -8.90 -16.87
C PRO A 115 -0.99 -8.01 -15.81
N VAL A 116 0.26 -7.57 -16.06
CA VAL A 116 1.00 -6.66 -15.16
C VAL A 116 0.35 -5.29 -15.14
N ALA A 117 0.04 -4.77 -16.34
CA ALA A 117 -0.58 -3.46 -16.50
C ALA A 117 -1.95 -3.41 -15.83
N GLN A 118 -2.79 -4.44 -16.03
CA GLN A 118 -4.10 -4.53 -15.39
C GLN A 118 -4.00 -4.49 -13.86
N ALA A 119 -3.07 -5.25 -13.28
CA ALA A 119 -2.85 -5.25 -11.83
C ALA A 119 -2.36 -3.89 -11.31
N VAL A 120 -1.37 -3.29 -11.98
CA VAL A 120 -0.80 -1.99 -11.61
C VAL A 120 -1.81 -0.85 -11.73
N VAL A 121 -2.62 -0.83 -12.79
CA VAL A 121 -3.65 0.21 -13.00
C VAL A 121 -4.72 0.14 -11.92
N ARG A 122 -5.16 -1.07 -11.54
CA ARG A 122 -6.10 -1.22 -10.42
C ARG A 122 -5.47 -0.81 -9.09
N ALA A 123 -4.22 -1.19 -8.85
CA ALA A 123 -3.49 -0.77 -7.65
C ALA A 123 -3.37 0.76 -7.57
N TRP A 124 -3.07 1.43 -8.69
CA TRP A 124 -3.09 2.89 -8.76
C TRP A 124 -4.46 3.47 -8.44
N LYS A 125 -5.54 2.94 -9.02
CA LYS A 125 -6.91 3.40 -8.72
C LYS A 125 -7.24 3.27 -7.23
N ASP A 126 -6.87 2.16 -6.61
CA ASP A 126 -7.07 1.94 -5.17
C ASP A 126 -6.28 2.98 -4.34
N ILE A 127 -5.02 3.23 -4.71
CA ILE A 127 -4.16 4.24 -4.06
C ILE A 127 -4.73 5.65 -4.24
N GLU A 128 -5.04 6.07 -5.47
CA GLU A 128 -5.59 7.39 -5.78
C GLU A 128 -6.94 7.63 -5.09
N THR A 129 -7.80 6.62 -5.04
CA THR A 129 -9.09 6.71 -4.35
C THR A 129 -8.88 6.93 -2.86
N TRP A 130 -7.96 6.16 -2.24
CA TRP A 130 -7.63 6.32 -0.83
C TRP A 130 -6.99 7.69 -0.55
N LEU A 131 -6.04 8.13 -1.37
CA LEU A 131 -5.37 9.42 -1.20
C LEU A 131 -6.33 10.60 -1.41
N SER A 132 -7.27 10.50 -2.36
CA SER A 132 -8.25 11.58 -2.63
C SER A 132 -9.10 11.86 -1.41
N LYS A 133 -9.44 10.82 -0.67
CA LYS A 133 -10.25 10.90 0.55
C LYS A 133 -9.44 11.34 1.76
N ASN A 134 -8.21 10.81 1.92
CA ASN A 134 -7.49 10.90 3.18
C ASN A 134 -6.26 11.84 3.15
N CYS A 135 -5.58 11.95 2.01
CA CYS A 135 -4.32 12.71 1.86
C CYS A 135 -4.27 13.44 0.49
N PRO A 136 -5.22 14.34 0.17
CA PRO A 136 -5.36 14.92 -1.17
C PRO A 136 -4.15 15.77 -1.61
N GLN A 137 -3.34 16.26 -0.66
CA GLN A 137 -2.10 16.96 -0.96
C GLN A 137 -1.06 16.06 -1.64
N ILE A 138 -1.06 14.74 -1.38
CA ILE A 138 -0.13 13.79 -2.01
C ILE A 138 -0.45 13.64 -3.49
N ILE A 139 -1.73 13.61 -3.88
CA ILE A 139 -2.13 13.53 -5.30
C ILE A 139 -1.55 14.68 -6.11
N ARG A 140 -1.50 15.88 -5.53
CA ARG A 140 -0.94 17.07 -6.21
C ARG A 140 0.55 16.94 -6.51
N THR A 141 1.25 16.04 -5.81
CA THR A 141 2.67 15.76 -6.06
C THR A 141 2.87 14.77 -7.21
N LEU A 142 1.85 14.00 -7.60
CA LEU A 142 1.99 12.96 -8.61
C LEU A 142 2.23 13.57 -10.00
N ARG A 143 3.25 13.05 -10.67
CA ARG A 143 3.66 13.49 -11.99
C ARG A 143 2.77 12.83 -13.05
N PRO A 144 2.53 13.48 -14.20
CA PRO A 144 1.96 12.80 -15.36
C PRO A 144 2.78 11.54 -15.72
N GLY A 145 2.12 10.53 -16.27
CA GLY A 145 2.77 9.28 -16.66
C GLY A 145 3.91 9.46 -17.67
N ALA A 146 4.95 8.64 -17.53
CA ALA A 146 6.07 8.59 -18.44
C ALA A 146 5.63 8.10 -19.82
N THR A 147 6.00 8.83 -20.87
CA THR A 147 5.69 8.43 -22.24
C THR A 147 6.51 7.22 -22.66
N GLU A 148 6.00 6.44 -23.62
CA GLU A 148 6.71 5.30 -24.22
C GLU A 148 8.11 5.70 -24.75
N ARG A 149 8.25 6.92 -25.26
CA ARG A 149 9.53 7.49 -25.73
C ARG A 149 10.51 7.70 -24.57
N GLN A 150 10.05 8.27 -23.45
CA GLN A 150 10.89 8.49 -22.26
C GLN A 150 11.35 7.16 -21.66
N LEU A 151 10.44 6.19 -21.55
CA LEU A 151 10.76 4.85 -21.03
C LEU A 151 11.81 4.16 -21.90
N ARG A 152 11.64 4.16 -23.24
CA ARG A 152 12.64 3.59 -24.16
C ARG A 152 13.99 4.30 -24.08
N ALA A 153 14.01 5.62 -23.96
CA ALA A 153 15.24 6.38 -23.82
C ALA A 153 15.97 6.00 -22.51
N ALA A 154 15.24 5.88 -21.41
CA ALA A 154 15.81 5.46 -20.13
C ALA A 154 16.36 4.02 -20.17
N GLU A 155 15.64 3.08 -20.78
CA GLU A 155 16.12 1.70 -20.98
C GLU A 155 17.39 1.66 -21.83
N ALA A 156 17.47 2.49 -22.87
CA ALA A 156 18.69 2.62 -23.67
C ALA A 156 19.86 3.20 -22.86
N THR A 157 19.61 4.17 -21.98
CA THR A 157 20.63 4.72 -21.06
C THR A 157 21.06 3.70 -20.01
N LEU A 158 20.13 2.90 -19.49
CA LEU A 158 20.40 1.87 -18.50
C LEU A 158 21.12 0.65 -19.08
N GLY A 159 20.95 0.39 -20.38
CA GLY A 159 21.51 -0.79 -21.06
C GLY A 159 20.72 -2.08 -20.85
N PHE A 160 19.54 -2.01 -20.22
CA PHE A 160 18.65 -3.16 -19.99
C PHE A 160 17.18 -2.70 -19.90
N PRO A 161 16.19 -3.58 -20.17
CA PRO A 161 14.77 -3.23 -20.09
C PRO A 161 14.33 -3.05 -18.64
N LEU A 162 13.45 -2.07 -18.38
CA LEU A 162 12.89 -1.89 -17.04
C LEU A 162 12.01 -3.09 -16.68
N PRO A 163 12.00 -3.52 -15.40
CA PRO A 163 11.05 -4.53 -14.93
C PRO A 163 9.61 -4.15 -15.33
N PRO A 164 8.81 -5.09 -15.88
CA PRO A 164 7.48 -4.76 -16.42
C PRO A 164 6.57 -3.99 -15.44
N GLY A 165 6.59 -4.37 -14.16
CA GLY A 165 5.82 -3.68 -13.13
C GLY A 165 6.28 -2.23 -12.92
N LEU A 166 7.59 -1.98 -12.84
CA LEU A 166 8.16 -0.64 -12.72
C LEU A 166 7.79 0.22 -13.93
N ARG A 167 7.93 -0.34 -15.14
CA ARG A 167 7.55 0.33 -16.38
C ARG A 167 6.09 0.78 -16.34
N MET A 168 5.17 -0.11 -15.93
CA MET A 168 3.75 0.21 -15.86
C MET A 168 3.42 1.21 -14.75
N ILE A 169 4.08 1.14 -13.60
CA ILE A 169 3.91 2.11 -12.50
C ILE A 169 4.26 3.51 -13.01
N LEU A 170 5.43 3.67 -13.63
CA LEU A 170 5.92 4.95 -14.15
C LEU A 170 5.07 5.47 -15.32
N ARG A 171 4.47 4.57 -16.11
CA ARG A 171 3.58 4.94 -17.23
C ARG A 171 2.25 5.54 -16.77
N VAL A 172 1.80 5.24 -15.55
CA VAL A 172 0.64 5.90 -14.92
C VAL A 172 1.09 7.22 -14.28
N HIS A 173 2.10 7.19 -13.42
CA HIS A 173 2.72 8.39 -12.83
C HIS A 173 4.25 8.30 -12.80
N ASP A 174 4.93 9.27 -13.42
CA ASP A 174 6.40 9.36 -13.44
C ASP A 174 6.97 9.90 -12.11
N GLY A 175 6.64 9.26 -11.00
CA GLY A 175 7.08 9.66 -9.66
C GLY A 175 6.35 10.86 -9.07
N GLN A 176 6.98 11.46 -8.06
CA GLN A 176 6.45 12.60 -7.32
C GLN A 176 7.33 13.85 -7.44
N PHE A 177 6.72 15.03 -7.31
CA PHE A 177 7.41 16.30 -7.13
C PHE A 177 7.69 16.54 -5.62
N LEU A 178 8.69 15.87 -5.06
CA LEU A 178 9.05 15.99 -3.62
C LEU A 178 10.23 16.94 -3.34
N ARG A 179 10.62 17.78 -4.31
CA ARG A 179 11.86 18.58 -4.19
C ARG A 179 11.73 19.78 -3.23
N PRO A 180 12.83 20.14 -2.53
CA PRO A 180 12.86 21.25 -1.59
C PRO A 180 12.81 22.58 -2.33
N ARG A 181 11.73 23.36 -2.16
CA ARG A 181 11.77 24.79 -2.48
C ARG A 181 12.52 25.53 -1.36
N GLY A 182 13.84 25.57 -1.43
CA GLY A 182 14.69 26.41 -0.56
C GLY A 182 14.98 25.85 0.84
N ARG A 183 15.60 26.68 1.70
CA ARG A 183 16.11 26.33 3.05
C ARG A 183 15.03 26.02 4.10
N TRP A 184 13.76 25.98 3.71
CA TRP A 184 12.65 25.60 4.57
C TRP A 184 12.10 24.27 4.08
N GLN A 185 12.01 23.29 4.98
CA GLN A 185 11.38 22.00 4.73
C GLN A 185 9.95 22.26 4.24
N SER A 186 9.75 22.25 2.92
CA SER A 186 8.42 22.38 2.33
C SER A 186 7.54 21.27 2.90
N LEU A 187 6.29 21.57 3.26
CA LEU A 187 5.34 20.55 3.73
C LEU A 187 5.23 19.36 2.76
N ASP A 188 5.55 19.58 1.48
CA ASP A 188 5.65 18.56 0.43
C ASP A 188 6.66 17.46 0.74
N ALA A 189 7.65 17.71 1.60
CA ALA A 189 8.64 16.72 2.01
C ALA A 189 8.03 15.57 2.84
N PHE A 190 6.89 15.84 3.49
CA PHE A 190 6.07 14.84 4.17
C PHE A 190 5.13 14.09 3.21
N CYS A 191 4.98 14.51 1.96
CA CYS A 191 3.97 13.99 1.04
C CYS A 191 4.40 12.73 0.26
N GLY A 192 5.27 11.89 0.80
CA GLY A 192 5.65 10.62 0.17
C GLY A 192 4.46 9.69 0.01
N ILE A 193 4.25 9.19 -1.20
CA ILE A 193 3.07 8.37 -1.54
C ILE A 193 3.04 7.05 -0.79
N PHE A 194 4.19 6.49 -0.44
CA PHE A 194 4.28 5.21 0.26
C PHE A 194 4.16 5.37 1.77
N GLY A 195 3.91 6.59 2.26
CA GLY A 195 3.70 6.86 3.67
C GLY A 195 4.99 7.02 4.45
N GLY A 196 4.84 7.04 5.77
CA GLY A 196 5.95 7.29 6.68
C GLY A 196 5.64 7.02 8.13
N TYR A 197 6.63 7.33 8.97
CA TYR A 197 6.59 7.25 10.42
C TYR A 197 7.52 8.31 11.00
N SER A 198 7.28 8.66 12.27
CA SER A 198 8.22 9.43 13.08
C SER A 198 8.74 8.62 14.24
N LEU A 199 9.96 8.96 14.64
CA LEU A 199 10.60 8.50 15.85
C LEU A 199 11.26 9.72 16.51
N TYR A 200 10.72 10.16 17.64
CA TYR A 200 11.15 11.40 18.30
C TYR A 200 11.12 12.60 17.34
N ASP A 201 12.28 13.22 17.08
CA ASP A 201 12.42 14.34 16.15
C ASP A 201 12.78 13.92 14.71
N ASP A 202 13.03 12.63 14.49
CA ASP A 202 13.29 12.05 13.18
C ASP A 202 12.01 11.54 12.52
N TYR A 203 12.04 11.49 11.19
CA TYR A 203 10.97 10.93 10.39
C TYR A 203 11.50 10.29 9.12
N VAL A 204 10.75 9.31 8.64
CA VAL A 204 10.94 8.67 7.34
C VAL A 204 9.66 8.83 6.55
N THR A 205 9.79 9.22 5.29
CA THR A 205 8.67 9.38 4.37
C THR A 205 9.10 8.90 3.00
N MET A 206 8.45 7.86 2.50
CA MET A 206 8.84 7.14 1.30
C MET A 206 8.12 7.69 0.07
N GLY A 207 8.89 8.21 -0.88
CA GLY A 207 8.39 8.76 -2.13
C GLY A 207 8.64 7.86 -3.33
N LEU A 208 7.77 7.93 -4.34
CA LEU A 208 8.01 7.32 -5.65
C LEU A 208 8.94 8.22 -6.47
N LEU A 209 10.07 7.65 -6.91
CA LEU A 209 11.03 8.39 -7.74
C LEU A 209 10.56 8.52 -9.18
N SER A 210 10.86 9.67 -9.79
CA SER A 210 10.69 9.86 -11.23
C SER A 210 11.76 9.11 -12.02
N LEU A 211 11.47 8.77 -13.27
CA LEU A 211 12.40 8.08 -14.16
C LEU A 211 13.77 8.77 -14.24
N GLY A 212 13.78 10.12 -14.25
CA GLY A 212 15.02 10.89 -14.23
C GLY A 212 15.83 10.73 -12.93
N GLU A 213 15.17 10.62 -11.78
CA GLU A 213 15.81 10.39 -10.48
C GLU A 213 16.33 8.97 -10.35
N ILE A 214 15.56 7.98 -10.82
CA ILE A 214 15.99 6.58 -10.90
C ILE A 214 17.29 6.50 -11.70
N LEU A 215 17.36 7.12 -12.88
CA LEU A 215 18.56 7.16 -13.72
C LEU A 215 19.75 7.83 -12.99
N ALA A 216 19.51 9.00 -12.39
CA ALA A 216 20.57 9.76 -11.72
C ALA A 216 21.18 8.98 -10.55
N LEU A 217 20.34 8.42 -9.68
CA LEU A 217 20.80 7.65 -8.51
C LEU A 217 21.44 6.33 -8.92
N SER A 218 20.87 5.63 -9.90
CA SER A 218 21.44 4.37 -10.41
C SER A 218 22.80 4.57 -11.07
N SER A 219 23.08 5.75 -11.64
CA SER A 219 24.39 6.07 -12.22
C SER A 219 25.45 6.42 -11.17
N SER A 220 25.04 7.06 -10.06
CA SER A 220 25.94 7.50 -8.99
C SER A 220 26.47 6.33 -8.14
N CYS A 221 25.67 5.25 -8.00
CA CYS A 221 26.10 4.00 -7.36
C CYS A 221 27.23 3.30 -8.13
N ASN A 222 27.33 3.46 -9.45
CA ASN A 222 28.40 2.85 -10.26
C ASN A 222 29.78 3.48 -10.01
N SER A 223 29.83 4.70 -9.45
CA SER A 223 31.07 5.48 -9.25
C SER A 223 31.68 5.34 -7.85
N GLN A 224 30.98 4.75 -6.88
CA GLN A 224 31.50 4.49 -5.53
C GLN A 224 31.88 3.00 -5.42
N GLY A 225 33.11 2.68 -5.83
CA GLY A 225 33.62 1.31 -6.03
C GLY A 225 33.64 0.39 -4.80
N GLY A 226 32.47 -0.12 -4.41
CA GLY A 226 32.35 -1.15 -3.36
C GLY A 226 31.03 -1.93 -3.33
N ARG A 227 30.00 -1.53 -4.09
CA ARG A 227 28.75 -2.32 -4.22
C ARG A 227 28.47 -2.58 -5.69
N ASP A 228 28.02 -3.80 -5.96
CA ASP A 228 27.75 -4.23 -7.33
C ASP A 228 26.72 -3.29 -7.97
N SER A 229 27.04 -2.84 -9.18
CA SER A 229 26.40 -1.77 -9.94
C SER A 229 25.03 -2.18 -10.51
N SER A 230 24.35 -3.10 -9.82
CA SER A 230 23.32 -3.97 -10.37
C SER A 230 21.90 -3.65 -9.89
N SER A 231 21.65 -2.53 -9.21
CA SER A 231 20.32 -2.20 -8.67
C SER A 231 19.75 -0.86 -9.15
N LEU A 232 18.43 -0.78 -9.27
CA LEU A 232 17.65 0.44 -9.51
C LEU A 232 16.99 0.89 -8.21
N ILE A 233 17.08 2.16 -7.84
CA ILE A 233 16.34 2.70 -6.69
C ILE A 233 14.95 3.12 -7.18
N PHE A 234 13.90 2.47 -6.69
CA PHE A 234 12.50 2.69 -7.09
C PHE A 234 11.79 3.73 -6.22
N ALA A 235 12.05 3.67 -4.92
CA ALA A 235 11.48 4.57 -3.92
C ALA A 235 12.57 4.93 -2.91
N CYS A 236 12.53 6.15 -2.38
CA CYS A 236 13.46 6.54 -1.33
C CYS A 236 12.82 7.50 -0.33
N SER A 237 13.40 7.51 0.86
CA SER A 237 13.10 8.53 1.85
C SER A 237 13.81 9.83 1.51
N GLN A 238 13.30 10.94 2.05
CA GLN A 238 14.08 12.16 2.09
C GLN A 238 15.42 11.90 2.81
N GLY A 239 16.51 12.46 2.29
CA GLY A 239 17.86 12.22 2.80
C GLY A 239 18.43 10.84 2.49
N SER A 240 17.72 9.99 1.74
CA SER A 240 18.17 8.66 1.31
C SER A 240 18.52 7.69 2.45
N VAL A 241 17.92 7.88 3.62
CA VAL A 241 18.11 7.00 4.79
C VAL A 241 17.53 5.60 4.53
N LYS A 242 16.40 5.54 3.83
CA LYS A 242 15.73 4.29 3.43
C LYS A 242 15.49 4.28 1.93
N GLN A 243 15.88 3.19 1.27
CA GLN A 243 15.72 3.03 -0.18
C GLN A 243 15.10 1.67 -0.47
N ILE A 244 14.19 1.62 -1.44
CA ILE A 244 13.69 0.38 -2.01
C ILE A 244 14.33 0.19 -3.38
N CYS A 245 15.10 -0.87 -3.50
CA CYS A 245 15.90 -1.18 -4.67
C CYS A 245 15.35 -2.38 -5.41
N ILE A 246 15.59 -2.43 -6.71
CA ILE A 246 15.25 -3.53 -7.59
C ILE A 246 16.54 -4.02 -8.25
N ASP A 247 16.87 -5.28 -8.05
CA ASP A 247 18.00 -5.92 -8.71
C ASP A 247 17.74 -6.05 -10.22
N LYS A 248 18.73 -5.67 -11.03
CA LYS A 248 18.64 -5.61 -12.50
C LYS A 248 18.65 -6.99 -13.15
N VAL A 249 19.20 -8.00 -12.46
CA VAL A 249 19.41 -9.35 -13.00
C VAL A 249 18.21 -10.24 -12.69
N ASN A 250 17.82 -10.34 -11.43
CA ASN A 250 16.76 -11.24 -10.99
C ASN A 250 15.42 -10.51 -10.71
N GLY A 251 15.42 -9.17 -10.69
CA GLY A 251 14.20 -8.38 -10.43
C GLY A 251 13.70 -8.46 -9.00
N ALA A 252 14.49 -9.01 -8.06
CA ALA A 252 14.19 -9.04 -6.64
C ALA A 252 14.19 -7.63 -6.06
N MET A 253 13.41 -7.44 -4.99
CA MET A 253 13.34 -6.18 -4.29
C MET A 253 13.92 -6.30 -2.91
N ALA A 254 14.74 -5.32 -2.56
CA ALA A 254 15.29 -5.20 -1.23
C ALA A 254 15.19 -3.76 -0.73
N SER A 255 14.96 -3.61 0.57
CA SER A 255 15.17 -2.36 1.28
C SER A 255 16.66 -2.23 1.58
N ILE A 256 17.32 -1.25 0.97
CA ILE A 256 18.76 -0.97 1.16
C ILE A 256 18.92 0.24 2.09
N LEU A 257 19.81 0.08 3.07
CA LEU A 257 19.91 0.92 4.26
C LEU A 257 21.38 1.11 4.61
N GLY A 258 22.10 2.00 3.91
CA GLY A 258 23.54 2.11 4.09
C GLY A 258 24.28 0.75 4.00
N GLN A 259 25.42 0.61 4.68
CA GLN A 259 26.15 -0.65 4.86
C GLN A 259 25.51 -1.36 6.09
N ALA A 260 24.93 -2.56 6.10
CA ALA A 260 25.23 -3.73 5.27
C ALA A 260 24.20 -4.89 5.38
N VAL A 261 22.88 -4.66 5.45
CA VAL A 261 21.91 -5.78 5.32
C VAL A 261 20.74 -5.40 4.42
N ASP A 262 20.51 -6.23 3.40
CA ASP A 262 19.39 -6.09 2.47
C ASP A 262 18.21 -6.91 3.00
N PHE A 263 17.07 -6.25 3.24
CA PHE A 263 15.83 -6.93 3.67
C PHE A 263 14.88 -7.10 2.49
N PRO A 264 14.17 -8.24 2.35
CA PRO A 264 13.19 -8.41 1.28
C PRO A 264 12.17 -7.27 1.25
N ALA A 265 11.84 -6.78 0.05
CA ALA A 265 10.87 -5.71 -0.16
C ALA A 265 9.84 -6.11 -1.22
N ALA A 266 9.33 -7.34 -1.15
CA ALA A 266 8.13 -7.81 -1.83
C ALA A 266 7.65 -9.13 -1.21
N PRO A 267 6.34 -9.39 -1.11
CA PRO A 267 5.83 -10.70 -0.68
C PRO A 267 6.22 -11.77 -1.70
N GLU A 268 6.49 -13.01 -1.26
CA GLU A 268 6.70 -14.15 -2.15
C GLU A 268 5.45 -14.48 -3.00
N GLY A 269 5.64 -15.11 -4.17
CA GLY A 269 4.51 -15.54 -5.00
C GLY A 269 4.71 -15.47 -6.52
N ALA A 270 3.73 -16.02 -7.23
CA ALA A 270 3.76 -16.33 -8.66
C ALA A 270 3.46 -15.15 -9.61
N ALA A 271 3.35 -13.92 -9.11
CA ALA A 271 3.11 -12.76 -9.98
C ALA A 271 4.32 -12.47 -10.91
N CYS A 272 4.11 -11.66 -11.95
CA CYS A 272 5.11 -11.49 -13.01
C CYS A 272 6.43 -10.83 -12.56
N CYS A 273 6.43 -9.97 -11.55
CA CYS A 273 7.67 -9.44 -10.96
C CYS A 273 7.48 -8.93 -9.52
N ALA A 274 8.59 -8.75 -8.78
CA ALA A 274 8.57 -8.32 -7.37
C ALA A 274 7.96 -6.92 -7.17
N VAL A 275 8.32 -5.95 -8.02
CA VAL A 275 7.78 -4.57 -7.94
C VAL A 275 6.28 -4.48 -8.18
N GLN A 276 5.73 -5.33 -9.04
CA GLN A 276 4.28 -5.45 -9.17
C GLN A 276 3.66 -5.97 -7.86
N ARG A 277 4.23 -7.02 -7.26
CA ARG A 277 3.72 -7.61 -6.01
C ARG A 277 3.74 -6.60 -4.87
N TRP A 278 4.88 -5.95 -4.66
CA TRP A 278 5.06 -4.95 -3.62
C TRP A 278 4.05 -3.81 -3.75
N PHE A 279 3.88 -3.27 -4.97
CA PHE A 279 2.97 -2.16 -5.24
C PHE A 279 1.49 -2.56 -5.09
N CYS A 280 1.11 -3.73 -5.59
CA CYS A 280 -0.26 -4.24 -5.44
C CYS A 280 -0.60 -4.54 -3.99
N GLU A 281 0.33 -5.08 -3.22
CA GLU A 281 0.14 -5.35 -1.79
C GLU A 281 0.06 -4.03 -0.99
N TYR A 282 0.81 -3.00 -1.35
CA TYR A 282 0.65 -1.66 -0.77
C TYR A 282 -0.76 -1.12 -0.99
N ALA A 283 -1.24 -1.17 -2.24
CA ALA A 283 -2.61 -0.75 -2.59
C ALA A 283 -3.67 -1.55 -1.82
N ARG A 284 -3.49 -2.87 -1.72
CA ARG A 284 -4.34 -3.78 -0.94
C ARG A 284 -4.41 -3.35 0.53
N ARG A 285 -3.27 -3.07 1.15
CA ARG A 285 -3.17 -2.63 2.56
C ARG A 285 -3.88 -1.29 2.81
N LEU A 286 -3.76 -0.33 1.89
CA LEU A 286 -4.53 0.92 1.98
C LEU A 286 -6.03 0.67 1.89
N ARG A 287 -6.47 -0.10 0.89
CA ARG A 287 -7.89 -0.41 0.69
C ARG A 287 -8.51 -1.17 1.86
N ASP A 288 -7.78 -2.12 2.42
CA ASP A 288 -8.26 -2.97 3.52
C ASP A 288 -8.15 -2.26 4.90
N GLY A 289 -7.65 -1.02 4.92
CA GLY A 289 -7.57 -0.18 6.12
C GLY A 289 -6.48 -0.59 7.09
N VAL A 290 -5.40 -1.21 6.59
CA VAL A 290 -4.22 -1.55 7.39
C VAL A 290 -3.51 -0.26 7.85
N TYR A 291 -3.41 0.72 6.96
CA TYR A 291 -2.83 2.03 7.26
C TYR A 291 -3.94 3.10 7.36
N ALA A 292 -3.77 4.02 8.31
CA ALA A 292 -4.61 5.20 8.45
C ALA A 292 -3.85 6.45 8.01
N ALA A 293 -4.59 7.49 7.61
CA ALA A 293 -4.01 8.81 7.46
C ALA A 293 -3.81 9.44 8.83
N SER A 294 -2.58 9.82 9.14
CA SER A 294 -2.22 10.48 10.39
C SER A 294 -1.11 11.50 10.14
N PRO A 295 -1.05 12.61 10.88
CA PRO A 295 0.12 13.47 10.88
C PRO A 295 1.38 12.65 11.19
N ILE A 296 2.45 12.82 10.42
CA ILE A 296 3.73 12.13 10.66
C ILE A 296 4.23 12.39 12.06
N PHE A 297 4.10 13.63 12.52
CA PHE A 297 4.31 14.02 13.91
C PHE A 297 2.95 14.28 14.55
N PRO A 298 2.36 13.33 15.30
CA PRO A 298 1.06 13.54 15.94
C PRO A 298 1.02 14.78 16.84
N LEU A 299 2.16 15.11 17.45
CA LEU A 299 2.31 16.22 18.38
C LEU A 299 2.74 17.54 17.71
N LYS A 300 3.04 17.56 16.39
CA LYS A 300 3.43 18.75 15.63
C LYS A 300 2.46 18.96 14.46
N ARG A 301 2.20 20.20 14.04
CA ARG A 301 1.30 20.50 12.90
C ARG A 301 1.91 20.04 11.56
N SER A 302 1.83 18.73 11.28
CA SER A 302 2.29 18.10 10.04
C SER A 302 1.09 17.65 9.19
N PRO A 303 1.20 17.60 7.85
CA PRO A 303 0.12 17.11 7.01
C PRO A 303 -0.11 15.62 7.27
N SER A 304 -1.36 15.18 7.14
CA SER A 304 -1.71 13.76 7.30
C SER A 304 -1.22 12.93 6.12
N THR A 305 -0.50 11.85 6.38
CA THR A 305 0.07 10.96 5.36
C THR A 305 -0.30 9.52 5.69
N PRO A 306 -0.13 8.56 4.76
CA PRO A 306 -0.25 7.16 5.12
C PRO A 306 0.73 6.81 6.26
N CYS A 307 0.20 6.47 7.43
CA CYS A 307 0.99 6.11 8.60
C CYS A 307 1.31 4.62 8.54
N LEU A 308 2.61 4.27 8.53
CA LEU A 308 3.04 2.88 8.38
C LEU A 308 2.87 2.02 9.65
N TYR A 309 2.47 2.63 10.77
CA TYR A 309 2.00 1.87 11.94
C TYR A 309 0.64 1.23 11.61
N PRO A 310 0.53 -0.11 11.54
CA PRO A 310 -0.71 -0.77 11.17
C PRO A 310 -1.79 -0.56 12.24
N VAL A 311 -2.99 -0.14 11.83
CA VAL A 311 -4.18 0.02 12.67
C VAL A 311 -4.99 -1.27 12.75
N ARG A 312 -4.91 -2.11 11.71
CA ARG A 312 -5.53 -3.43 11.65
C ARG A 312 -4.45 -4.47 11.39
N SER A 313 -4.40 -5.51 12.21
CA SER A 313 -3.58 -6.68 11.92
C SER A 313 -4.14 -7.41 10.71
N SER A 314 -3.39 -7.42 9.61
CA SER A 314 -3.64 -8.32 8.47
C SER A 314 -2.56 -9.38 8.43
N GLY A 315 -2.72 -10.44 9.24
CA GLY A 315 -1.78 -11.55 9.29
C GLY A 315 -2.15 -12.64 10.31
N PRO A 316 -1.58 -13.85 10.20
CA PRO A 316 -1.92 -15.02 11.02
C PRO A 316 -1.52 -14.92 12.50
N HIS A 317 -0.77 -13.88 12.91
CA HIS A 317 -0.28 -13.68 14.29
C HIS A 317 -0.92 -12.51 15.05
N GLY A 318 -2.09 -12.00 14.65
CA GLY A 318 -2.61 -10.77 15.25
C GLY A 318 -3.72 -10.94 16.29
N PRO A 319 -3.45 -11.16 17.59
CA PRO A 319 -4.41 -10.86 18.64
C PRO A 319 -4.07 -9.55 19.38
N ALA A 320 -5.15 -8.81 19.70
CA ALA A 320 -5.25 -7.62 20.54
C ALA A 320 -4.15 -6.58 20.36
N GLN A 321 -4.28 -5.69 19.37
CA GLN A 321 -3.62 -4.37 19.42
C GLN A 321 -4.32 -3.42 20.42
N VAL A 322 -5.40 -3.85 21.07
CA VAL A 322 -6.18 -3.01 21.98
C VAL A 322 -6.39 -3.77 23.29
N ALA A 323 -6.15 -3.08 24.40
CA ALA A 323 -6.64 -3.50 25.72
C ALA A 323 -7.51 -2.38 26.30
N VAL A 324 -8.55 -2.78 27.04
CA VAL A 324 -9.43 -1.85 27.76
C VAL A 324 -9.42 -2.24 29.23
N THR A 325 -9.04 -1.31 30.10
CA THR A 325 -9.04 -1.50 31.55
C THR A 325 -9.85 -0.39 32.19
N GLN A 326 -10.98 -0.74 32.82
CA GLN A 326 -11.86 0.22 33.51
C GLN A 326 -12.18 1.48 32.67
N GLY A 327 -12.49 1.31 31.38
CA GLY A 327 -12.78 2.43 30.47
C GLY A 327 -11.57 3.09 29.80
N ILE A 328 -10.34 2.82 30.25
CA ILE A 328 -9.13 3.30 29.59
C ILE A 328 -8.77 2.33 28.46
N ARG A 329 -8.80 2.80 27.22
CA ARG A 329 -8.43 2.04 26.02
C ARG A 329 -7.00 2.38 25.61
N VAL A 330 -6.16 1.36 25.55
CA VAL A 330 -4.77 1.43 25.08
C VAL A 330 -4.67 0.66 23.77
N HIS A 331 -4.33 1.34 22.68
CA HIS A 331 -3.99 0.72 21.40
C HIS A 331 -2.48 0.75 21.18
N ALA A 332 -1.91 -0.36 20.72
CA ALA A 332 -0.48 -0.50 20.45
C ALA A 332 -0.24 -1.04 19.03
N SER A 333 0.67 -0.41 18.32
CA SER A 333 1.11 -0.79 16.99
C SER A 333 2.63 -0.78 16.91
N VAL A 334 3.22 -1.68 16.12
CA VAL A 334 4.67 -1.89 16.04
C VAL A 334 5.13 -1.84 14.59
N LEU A 335 6.31 -1.30 14.38
CA LEU A 335 7.00 -1.22 13.10
C LEU A 335 8.48 -1.58 13.26
N PHE A 336 8.99 -2.47 12.41
CA PHE A 336 10.42 -2.76 12.36
C PHE A 336 11.15 -1.68 11.55
N LEU A 337 12.25 -1.15 12.10
CA LEU A 337 13.03 -0.05 11.54
C LEU A 337 14.42 -0.54 11.12
N PRO A 338 14.55 -1.11 9.92
CA PRO A 338 15.79 -1.73 9.53
C PRO A 338 16.94 -0.71 9.37
N GLU A 339 16.65 0.55 9.01
CA GLU A 339 17.66 1.63 8.90
C GLU A 339 18.28 2.07 10.22
N TYR A 340 17.70 1.66 11.35
CA TYR A 340 18.21 1.93 12.70
C TYR A 340 18.79 0.67 13.35
N CYS A 341 18.96 -0.43 12.61
CA CYS A 341 19.60 -1.64 13.13
C CYS A 341 21.13 -1.54 13.05
N SER A 342 21.84 -2.20 13.97
CA SER A 342 23.30 -2.26 13.93
C SER A 342 23.77 -3.06 12.71
N ASN A 343 24.84 -2.60 12.06
CA ASN A 343 25.52 -3.37 11.02
C ASN A 343 26.32 -4.51 11.68
N PRO A 344 26.12 -5.79 11.30
CA PRO A 344 26.91 -6.90 11.82
C PRO A 344 28.42 -6.77 11.59
N GLN A 345 28.84 -5.98 10.59
CA GLN A 345 30.24 -5.73 10.25
C GLN A 345 30.88 -4.57 11.06
N ASP A 346 30.09 -3.85 11.85
CA ASP A 346 30.59 -2.78 12.72
C ASP A 346 31.03 -3.37 14.07
N GLU A 347 32.24 -3.95 14.09
CA GLU A 347 32.86 -4.59 15.25
C GLU A 347 32.94 -3.66 16.49
N ALA A 348 32.92 -2.33 16.29
CA ALA A 348 32.96 -1.35 17.37
C ALA A 348 31.65 -1.27 18.19
N ARG A 349 30.52 -1.73 17.63
CA ARG A 349 29.20 -1.71 18.32
C ARG A 349 28.79 -3.02 18.99
N GLY A 350 29.59 -4.08 18.84
CA GLY A 350 29.65 -5.24 19.74
C GLY A 350 28.41 -6.14 19.88
N THR A 351 27.25 -5.81 19.31
CA THR A 351 26.07 -6.69 19.34
C THR A 351 25.07 -6.32 18.23
N GLU A 352 24.50 -7.33 17.54
CA GLU A 352 23.35 -7.12 16.64
C GLU A 352 22.20 -6.51 17.43
N ALA A 353 21.75 -5.33 17.00
CA ALA A 353 20.63 -4.64 17.62
C ALA A 353 19.54 -4.42 16.57
N TYR A 354 18.37 -4.99 16.84
CA TYR A 354 17.17 -4.89 16.01
C TYR A 354 16.28 -3.79 16.57
N THR A 355 16.03 -2.74 15.77
CA THR A 355 15.23 -1.60 16.21
C THR A 355 13.76 -1.80 15.84
N PHE A 356 12.90 -1.77 16.86
CA PHE A 356 11.45 -1.79 16.71
C PHE A 356 10.88 -0.49 17.24
N ALA A 357 10.17 0.24 16.40
CA ALA A 357 9.36 1.38 16.82
C ALA A 357 7.94 0.93 17.17
N TYR A 358 7.32 1.65 18.09
CA TYR A 358 5.95 1.40 18.49
C TYR A 358 5.19 2.71 18.66
N GLN A 359 3.91 2.66 18.30
CA GLN A 359 2.93 3.72 18.45
C GLN A 359 1.90 3.28 19.46
N ILE A 360 1.72 4.09 20.51
CA ILE A 360 0.70 3.86 21.54
C ILE A 360 -0.32 4.97 21.47
N THR A 361 -1.60 4.60 21.46
CA THR A 361 -2.73 5.52 21.46
C THR A 361 -3.61 5.27 22.68
N PHE A 362 -3.79 6.31 23.50
CA PHE A 362 -4.68 6.31 24.64
C PHE A 362 -6.02 6.96 24.30
N SER A 363 -7.11 6.42 24.82
CA SER A 363 -8.42 7.06 24.82
C SER A 363 -9.21 6.64 26.06
N LEU A 364 -10.08 7.52 26.54
CA LEU A 364 -11.04 7.18 27.59
C LEU A 364 -12.41 6.98 26.93
N LEU A 365 -13.00 5.80 27.12
CA LEU A 365 -14.31 5.46 26.61
C LEU A 365 -15.36 6.50 27.03
N SER A 366 -16.40 6.70 26.22
CA SER A 366 -17.52 7.56 26.61
C SER A 366 -18.22 7.00 27.86
N GLU A 367 -18.99 7.82 28.56
CA GLU A 367 -19.74 7.37 29.73
C GLU A 367 -20.70 6.22 29.36
N GLU A 368 -21.32 6.29 28.18
CA GLU A 368 -22.21 5.24 27.67
C GLU A 368 -21.44 3.95 27.35
N GLU A 369 -20.27 4.05 26.72
CA GLU A 369 -19.41 2.89 26.44
C GLU A 369 -18.91 2.23 27.74
N GLN A 370 -18.55 3.03 28.75
CA GLN A 370 -18.16 2.54 30.07
C GLN A 370 -19.32 1.84 30.78
N ALA A 371 -20.52 2.42 30.71
CA ALA A 371 -21.73 1.83 31.30
C ALA A 371 -22.11 0.51 30.61
N ALA A 372 -21.98 0.45 29.28
CA ALA A 372 -22.26 -0.76 28.51
C ALA A 372 -21.24 -1.89 28.77
N ALA A 373 -19.99 -1.54 29.05
CA ALA A 373 -18.93 -2.50 29.38
C ALA A 373 -18.92 -2.91 30.87
N TRP A 374 -19.75 -2.28 31.70
CA TRP A 374 -19.85 -2.59 33.12
C TRP A 374 -20.49 -3.97 33.32
N ASP A 375 -19.77 -4.86 34.00
CA ASP A 375 -20.18 -6.25 34.23
C ASP A 375 -21.13 -6.43 35.43
N GLY A 376 -21.48 -5.34 36.12
CA GLY A 376 -22.32 -5.39 37.31
C GLY A 376 -21.56 -5.85 38.57
N SER A 377 -20.23 -5.89 38.55
CA SER A 377 -19.41 -6.23 39.71
C SER A 377 -19.66 -5.26 40.90
N LEU A 378 -19.39 -5.75 42.11
CA LEU A 378 -19.78 -5.18 43.41
C LEU A 378 -19.70 -3.64 43.48
N GLY A 379 -20.85 -2.96 43.38
CA GLY A 379 -20.98 -1.53 43.67
C GLY A 379 -21.94 -0.79 42.74
N THR A 380 -21.96 0.54 42.91
CA THR A 380 -22.65 1.46 42.00
C THR A 380 -21.70 1.84 40.86
N PHE A 381 -22.18 1.76 39.62
CA PHE A 381 -21.42 2.22 38.46
C PHE A 381 -21.08 3.71 38.59
N GLN A 382 -19.79 4.04 38.49
CA GLN A 382 -19.28 5.41 38.49
C GLN A 382 -18.31 5.58 37.32
N PRO A 383 -18.70 6.30 36.25
CA PRO A 383 -17.85 6.49 35.09
C PRO A 383 -16.62 7.31 35.44
N LEU A 384 -15.51 7.04 34.77
CA LEU A 384 -14.36 7.93 34.77
C LEU A 384 -14.63 9.07 33.78
N LEU A 385 -14.65 10.31 34.29
CA LEU A 385 -14.86 11.51 33.47
C LEU A 385 -13.55 12.07 32.92
N ALA A 386 -12.49 11.99 33.72
CA ALA A 386 -11.16 12.39 33.32
C ALA A 386 -10.11 11.55 34.04
N VAL A 387 -9.00 11.27 33.37
CA VAL A 387 -7.83 10.61 33.96
C VAL A 387 -6.54 11.25 33.48
N GLN A 388 -5.51 11.25 34.32
CA GLN A 388 -4.18 11.71 33.95
C GLN A 388 -3.14 10.60 34.11
N LEU A 389 -2.30 10.42 33.10
CA LEU A 389 -1.20 9.48 33.14
C LEU A 389 -0.13 9.95 34.13
N VAL A 390 0.36 9.03 34.96
CA VAL A 390 1.41 9.29 35.96
C VAL A 390 2.69 8.54 35.63
N ASN A 391 2.60 7.25 35.31
CA ASN A 391 3.77 6.40 35.07
C ASN A 391 3.49 5.33 34.01
N ARG A 392 4.57 4.69 33.56
CA ARG A 392 4.55 3.53 32.67
C ARG A 392 5.48 2.45 33.19
N THR A 393 5.15 1.20 32.88
CA THR A 393 6.02 0.05 33.08
C THR A 393 5.99 -0.81 31.82
N TRP A 394 7.17 -1.08 31.26
CA TRP A 394 7.35 -1.92 30.08
C TRP A 394 8.19 -3.14 30.42
N HIS A 395 7.75 -4.28 29.90
CA HIS A 395 8.48 -5.53 29.86
C HIS A 395 8.72 -5.89 28.40
N PHE A 396 9.98 -5.80 27.97
CA PHE A 396 10.41 -6.36 26.69
C PHE A 396 10.92 -7.78 26.96
N LEU A 397 10.43 -8.72 26.17
CA LEU A 397 10.68 -10.15 26.32
C LEU A 397 11.33 -10.64 25.02
N PRO A 398 12.66 -10.47 24.86
CA PRO A 398 13.36 -11.03 23.72
C PRO A 398 13.31 -12.56 23.77
N THR A 399 13.27 -13.22 22.61
CA THR A 399 13.35 -14.69 22.53
C THR A 399 14.74 -15.14 22.97
N ASP A 400 14.83 -16.10 23.88
CA ASP A 400 16.09 -16.68 24.38
C ASP A 400 17.06 -15.68 25.05
N HIS A 401 16.56 -14.53 25.52
CA HIS A 401 17.34 -13.59 26.35
C HIS A 401 16.54 -13.13 27.57
N ASP A 402 17.25 -12.49 28.51
CA ASP A 402 16.64 -11.97 29.73
C ASP A 402 15.63 -10.83 29.44
N PRO A 403 14.53 -10.76 30.21
CA PRO A 403 13.59 -9.64 30.13
C PRO A 403 14.25 -8.29 30.41
N ILE A 404 13.88 -7.29 29.60
CA ILE A 404 14.31 -5.90 29.80
C ILE A 404 13.13 -5.13 30.41
N LEU A 405 13.33 -4.60 31.63
CA LEU A 405 12.35 -3.79 32.33
C LEU A 405 12.65 -2.31 32.14
N ALA A 406 11.63 -1.53 31.75
CA ALA A 406 11.72 -0.08 31.72
C ALA A 406 10.50 0.54 32.42
N SER A 407 10.72 1.18 33.57
CA SER A 407 9.68 1.89 34.31
C SER A 407 10.08 3.35 34.51
N GLY A 408 9.10 4.24 34.51
CA GLY A 408 9.36 5.66 34.71
C GLY A 408 8.11 6.53 34.64
N PRO A 409 8.25 7.83 34.95
CA PRO A 409 7.14 8.77 34.93
C PRO A 409 6.72 9.09 33.47
N GLY A 410 5.41 9.27 33.28
CA GLY A 410 4.81 9.65 32.01
C GLY A 410 5.21 8.79 30.82
N VAL A 411 5.08 9.35 29.61
CA VAL A 411 5.54 8.77 28.34
C VAL A 411 6.24 9.84 27.53
N VAL A 412 7.48 9.58 27.08
CA VAL A 412 8.27 10.54 26.28
C VAL A 412 8.31 11.98 26.85
N GLY A 413 8.27 12.12 28.19
CA GLY A 413 8.24 13.41 28.89
C GLY A 413 6.85 14.04 29.05
N LEU A 414 5.78 13.35 28.65
CA LEU A 414 4.39 13.81 28.72
C LEU A 414 3.58 13.10 29.80
N PHE A 415 2.62 13.83 30.37
CA PHE A 415 1.63 13.36 31.35
C PHE A 415 0.22 13.64 30.83
N PRO A 416 -0.22 12.94 29.78
CA PRO A 416 -1.47 13.21 29.09
C PRO A 416 -2.69 13.10 30.00
N GLN A 417 -3.63 14.03 29.82
CA GLN A 417 -4.95 14.00 30.42
C GLN A 417 -5.98 13.58 29.37
N LEU A 418 -6.82 12.62 29.72
CA LEU A 418 -7.89 12.09 28.88
C LEU A 418 -9.22 12.46 29.51
N SER A 419 -10.22 12.76 28.67
CA SER A 419 -11.61 12.97 29.08
C SER A 419 -12.52 11.91 28.45
N ALA A 420 -13.61 11.56 29.10
CA ALA A 420 -14.56 10.57 28.60
C ALA A 420 -15.09 10.97 27.22
N GLY A 421 -14.98 10.06 26.24
CA GLY A 421 -15.36 10.33 24.84
C GLY A 421 -14.52 11.42 24.15
N GLY A 422 -13.45 11.86 24.79
CA GLY A 422 -12.55 12.90 24.30
C GLY A 422 -11.61 12.42 23.19
N PRO A 423 -10.76 13.33 22.68
CA PRO A 423 -9.78 12.98 21.66
C PRO A 423 -8.74 11.99 22.20
N SER A 424 -8.33 11.06 21.35
CA SER A 424 -7.22 10.16 21.64
C SER A 424 -5.87 10.89 21.66
N LEU A 425 -4.93 10.39 22.45
CA LEU A 425 -3.55 10.86 22.46
C LEU A 425 -2.61 9.77 21.98
N THR A 426 -1.78 10.10 20.99
CA THR A 426 -0.83 9.16 20.38
C THR A 426 0.61 9.62 20.60
N TYR A 427 1.49 8.70 20.97
CA TYR A 427 2.94 8.92 20.99
C TYR A 427 3.68 7.77 20.31
N ASN A 428 4.87 8.06 19.80
CA ASN A 428 5.77 7.10 19.17
C ASN A 428 7.05 6.98 20.00
N SER A 429 7.60 5.78 20.11
CA SER A 429 8.91 5.52 20.71
C SER A 429 9.51 4.27 20.06
N CYS A 430 10.69 3.83 20.51
CA CYS A 430 11.35 2.63 20.00
C CYS A 430 12.05 1.87 21.12
N THR A 431 12.41 0.64 20.80
CA THR A 431 13.28 -0.21 21.59
C THR A 431 14.30 -0.89 20.68
N GLN A 432 15.47 -1.20 21.24
CA GLN A 432 16.49 -2.01 20.59
C GLN A 432 16.48 -3.39 21.24
N MET A 433 16.36 -4.42 20.42
CA MET A 433 16.30 -5.82 20.85
C MET A 433 17.59 -6.54 20.44
N PRO A 434 18.13 -7.43 21.28
CA PRO A 434 19.33 -8.21 20.94
C PRO A 434 19.04 -9.34 19.93
N CYS A 435 17.78 -9.58 19.59
CA CYS A 435 17.35 -10.66 18.72
C CYS A 435 16.20 -10.20 17.79
N PRO A 436 15.97 -10.91 16.66
CA PRO A 436 15.02 -10.51 15.62
C PRO A 436 13.55 -10.75 16.01
N THR A 437 13.29 -11.43 17.13
CA THR A 437 11.95 -11.78 17.60
C THR A 437 11.80 -11.58 19.10
N GLY A 438 10.59 -11.22 19.55
CA GLY A 438 10.26 -11.05 20.96
C GLY A 438 8.83 -10.56 21.16
N ARG A 439 8.53 -10.12 22.38
CA ARG A 439 7.24 -9.51 22.74
C ARG A 439 7.45 -8.26 23.57
N MET A 440 6.49 -7.34 23.48
CA MET A 440 6.39 -6.17 24.34
C MET A 440 5.05 -6.22 25.07
N THR A 441 5.08 -6.05 26.39
CA THR A 441 3.90 -5.95 27.25
C THR A 441 4.16 -4.94 28.36
N GLY A 442 3.12 -4.43 29.01
CA GLY A 442 3.29 -3.40 30.02
C GLY A 442 1.99 -2.87 30.59
N SER A 443 2.11 -1.83 31.40
CA SER A 443 1.00 -1.11 32.01
C SER A 443 1.27 0.39 32.09
N PHE A 444 0.19 1.14 32.23
CA PHE A 444 0.18 2.60 32.37
C PHE A 444 -0.65 2.98 33.59
N GLY A 445 -0.05 3.68 34.55
CA GLY A 445 -0.74 4.13 35.74
C GLY A 445 -1.44 5.47 35.50
N PHE A 446 -2.74 5.49 35.68
CA PHE A 446 -3.60 6.66 35.59
C PHE A 446 -4.20 7.00 36.94
N LYS A 447 -4.33 8.30 37.23
CA LYS A 447 -5.17 8.80 38.32
C LYS A 447 -6.44 9.43 37.77
N GLU A 448 -7.55 9.19 38.44
CA GLU A 448 -8.79 9.91 38.15
C GLU A 448 -8.66 11.40 38.48
N GLY A 449 -9.13 12.25 37.55
CA GLY A 449 -8.98 13.70 37.62
C GLY A 449 -7.57 14.17 37.23
N ASP A 450 -6.99 14.99 38.10
CA ASP A 450 -5.62 15.51 38.01
C ASP A 450 -4.66 14.62 38.83
N ALA A 451 -3.41 14.50 38.40
CA ALA A 451 -2.35 13.79 39.10
C ALA A 451 -2.13 14.26 40.55
N GLU A 452 -2.41 15.54 40.84
CA GLU A 452 -2.31 16.13 42.20
C GLU A 452 -3.52 15.85 43.10
N ALA A 453 -4.62 15.32 42.55
CA ALA A 453 -5.81 15.01 43.34
C ALA A 453 -5.51 13.92 44.37
N GLN A 454 -5.76 14.21 45.64
CA GLN A 454 -5.56 13.27 46.75
C GLN A 454 -6.80 12.38 46.92
N GLY A 455 -6.58 11.08 47.16
CA GLY A 455 -7.65 10.11 47.42
C GLY A 455 -8.45 9.66 46.19
N THR A 456 -8.00 10.00 44.98
CA THR A 456 -8.66 9.58 43.73
C THR A 456 -8.26 8.17 43.32
N ARG A 457 -9.12 7.53 42.50
CA ARG A 457 -8.89 6.16 42.00
C ARG A 457 -7.60 6.10 41.18
N PHE A 458 -6.73 5.14 41.49
CA PHE A 458 -5.57 4.78 40.66
C PHE A 458 -5.93 3.56 39.82
N ILE A 459 -5.77 3.69 38.50
CA ILE A 459 -6.06 2.64 37.53
C ILE A 459 -4.75 2.26 36.85
N GLU A 460 -4.37 0.98 36.98
CA GLU A 460 -3.28 0.40 36.20
C GLU A 460 -3.83 -0.16 34.89
N ALA A 461 -3.79 0.63 33.83
CA ALA A 461 -4.29 0.24 32.53
C ALA A 461 -3.30 -0.69 31.81
N ALA A 462 -3.74 -1.89 31.46
CA ALA A 462 -2.90 -2.84 30.73
C ALA A 462 -2.62 -2.34 29.30
N CYS A 463 -1.38 -2.49 28.85
CA CYS A 463 -1.04 -2.45 27.44
C CYS A 463 -1.26 -3.84 26.85
N PRO A 464 -1.86 -3.96 25.65
CA PRO A 464 -1.88 -5.24 24.94
C PRO A 464 -0.47 -5.79 24.72
N THR A 465 -0.33 -7.11 24.75
CA THR A 465 0.92 -7.76 24.38
C THR A 465 1.07 -7.75 22.86
N VAL A 466 2.14 -7.15 22.36
CA VAL A 466 2.44 -7.08 20.93
C VAL A 466 3.71 -7.85 20.58
N HIS A 467 3.72 -8.46 19.41
CA HIS A 467 4.88 -9.18 18.90
C HIS A 467 5.87 -8.21 18.25
N LEU A 468 7.14 -8.37 18.59
CA LEU A 468 8.26 -7.69 17.94
C LEU A 468 8.91 -8.72 17.02
N SER A 469 8.75 -8.61 15.72
CA SER A 469 9.32 -9.55 14.76
C SER A 469 9.65 -8.86 13.45
N ILE A 470 10.77 -9.25 12.82
CA ILE A 470 11.09 -8.80 11.47
C ILE A 470 9.97 -9.29 10.53
N PRO A 471 9.35 -8.39 9.75
CA PRO A 471 8.34 -8.78 8.78
C PRO A 471 8.99 -9.54 7.62
N GLU A 472 8.22 -10.39 6.95
CA GLU A 472 8.69 -11.11 5.75
C GLU A 472 9.17 -10.17 4.64
N TYR A 473 8.65 -8.94 4.60
CA TYR A 473 9.07 -7.90 3.65
C TYR A 473 8.80 -6.48 4.17
N ILE A 474 9.55 -5.51 3.64
CA ILE A 474 9.57 -4.10 4.08
C ILE A 474 8.81 -3.18 3.11
N TYR A 475 8.14 -2.16 3.69
CA TYR A 475 7.57 -1.00 3.00
C TYR A 475 8.34 0.27 3.33
#